data_AF-A0AAU5XSM2-F1
#
_entry.id   AF-A0AAU5XSM2-F1
#
_cell.length_a   1.000
_cell.length_b   1.000
_cell.length_c   1.000
_cell.angle_alpha   90.00
_cell.angle_beta   90.00
_cell.angle_gamma   90.00
#
_symmetry.space_group_name_H-M   'P 1'
#
loop_
_entity.id
_entity.type
_entity.pdbx_description
1 polymer ?
#
loop_
_entity_poly.entity_id
_entity_poly.type
_entity_poly.pdbx_seq_one_letter_code
_entity_poly.pdbx_strand_id
1 'polypeptide(L)'
;MTTRGVRRFVKDLLHRRRPRPFSAGPGDEAELRTAVLLRAARPGAGAASEEFVAGLHRRLAQELDEQEPPERGGNRRRFIQVSSAAAVAAAGGAGVEYLVTAGGEQAAAPPPPSPEDTLRPDNGEWRAVVAAHDLPEGGVLPFDFGAVAGFVQRTGGQVRAVSATCTHLGCRLNLDAPARRLNCPCHRTSFAVDGVVLTHQLPVTPPPLPHLVVREAGGVVEVLVPPARA
;
A
#
# COMPACT_ATOMS: atom_id res chain seq x y z
N MET A 1 0.97 -41.84 3.32
CA MET A 1 0.70 -41.55 1.89
C MET A 1 1.17 -40.15 1.45
N THR A 2 1.90 -39.40 2.27
CA THR A 2 2.30 -37.98 2.08
C THR A 2 3.49 -37.79 1.14
N THR A 3 4.52 -38.66 1.23
CA THR A 3 5.80 -38.51 0.51
C THR A 3 5.66 -38.53 -1.03
N ARG A 4 4.70 -39.26 -1.59
CA ARG A 4 4.45 -39.30 -3.04
C ARG A 4 3.80 -38.01 -3.54
N GLY A 5 2.96 -37.39 -2.72
CA GLY A 5 2.31 -36.10 -3.01
C GLY A 5 3.34 -34.97 -3.05
N VAL A 6 4.20 -34.89 -2.03
CA VAL A 6 5.28 -33.90 -1.94
C VAL A 6 6.25 -34.03 -3.11
N ARG A 7 6.76 -35.24 -3.39
CA ARG A 7 7.67 -35.46 -4.53
C ARG A 7 7.06 -35.04 -5.87
N ARG A 8 5.77 -35.31 -6.08
CA ARG A 8 5.05 -34.88 -7.29
C ARG A 8 4.94 -33.36 -7.36
N PHE A 9 4.57 -32.72 -6.24
CA PHE A 9 4.48 -31.27 -6.13
C PHE A 9 5.82 -30.59 -6.44
N VAL A 10 6.89 -31.05 -5.81
CA VAL A 10 8.26 -30.55 -6.04
C VAL A 10 8.65 -30.76 -7.51
N LYS A 11 8.38 -31.94 -8.08
CA LYS A 11 8.66 -32.22 -9.49
C LYS A 11 7.92 -31.24 -10.41
N ASP A 12 6.64 -30.98 -10.18
CA ASP A 12 5.85 -30.06 -11.00
C ASP A 12 6.38 -28.62 -10.90
N LEU A 13 6.72 -28.15 -9.69
CA LEU A 13 7.35 -26.83 -9.49
C LEU A 13 8.67 -26.69 -10.25
N LEU A 14 9.55 -27.70 -10.17
CA LEU A 14 10.85 -27.67 -10.83
C LEU A 14 10.72 -27.60 -12.36
N HIS A 15 9.68 -28.22 -12.92
CA HIS A 15 9.38 -28.24 -14.36
C HIS A 15 8.45 -27.10 -14.82
N ARG A 16 8.18 -26.11 -13.97
CA ARG A 16 7.28 -24.97 -14.27
C ARG A 16 5.85 -25.37 -14.61
N ARG A 17 5.38 -26.52 -14.10
CA ARG A 17 3.99 -26.96 -14.25
C ARG A 17 3.17 -26.56 -13.04
N ARG A 18 1.87 -26.34 -13.24
CA ARG A 18 0.92 -26.10 -12.16
C ARG A 18 0.84 -27.35 -11.27
N PRO A 19 1.23 -27.29 -9.99
CA PRO A 19 1.14 -28.44 -9.11
C PRO A 19 -0.31 -28.86 -8.88
N ARG A 20 -0.56 -30.17 -8.81
CA ARG A 20 -1.89 -30.69 -8.47
C ARG A 20 -2.13 -30.65 -6.96
N PRO A 21 -3.36 -30.35 -6.49
CA PRO A 21 -3.70 -30.42 -5.07
C PRO A 21 -3.39 -31.80 -4.48
N PHE A 22 -2.93 -31.81 -3.22
CA PHE A 22 -2.74 -33.02 -2.42
C PHE A 22 -2.82 -32.65 -0.93
N SER A 23 -3.12 -33.62 -0.08
CA SER A 23 -3.11 -33.43 1.38
C SER A 23 -1.68 -33.54 1.91
N ALA A 24 -1.14 -32.43 2.41
CA ALA A 24 0.16 -32.37 3.08
C ALA A 24 0.01 -32.70 4.58
N GLY A 25 0.95 -33.47 5.12
CA GLY A 25 1.05 -33.74 6.55
C GLY A 25 1.95 -32.72 7.27
N PRO A 26 1.97 -32.71 8.62
CA PRO A 26 2.77 -31.77 9.41
C PRO A 26 4.29 -31.84 9.14
N GLY A 27 4.81 -32.99 8.68
CA GLY A 27 6.21 -33.16 8.32
C GLY A 27 6.60 -32.67 6.92
N ASP A 28 5.61 -32.31 6.07
CA ASP A 28 5.87 -31.94 4.68
C ASP A 28 6.19 -30.43 4.53
N GLU A 29 5.86 -29.61 5.54
CA GLU A 29 5.93 -28.15 5.45
C GLU A 29 7.34 -27.65 5.08
N ALA A 30 8.38 -28.15 5.77
CA ALA A 30 9.75 -27.72 5.55
C ALA A 30 10.21 -28.02 4.12
N GLU A 31 9.85 -29.18 3.58
CA GLU A 31 10.20 -29.59 2.21
C GLU A 31 9.46 -28.73 1.18
N LEU A 32 8.16 -28.49 1.39
CA LEU A 32 7.35 -27.66 0.51
C LEU A 32 7.81 -26.20 0.49
N ARG A 33 8.09 -25.63 1.67
CA ARG A 33 8.60 -24.26 1.82
C ARG A 33 9.93 -24.10 1.12
N THR A 34 10.83 -25.05 1.30
CA THR A 34 12.14 -25.06 0.63
C THR A 34 11.97 -25.10 -0.89
N ALA A 35 11.09 -25.97 -1.41
CA ALA A 35 10.84 -26.05 -2.85
C ALA A 35 10.26 -24.76 -3.45
N VAL A 36 9.35 -24.09 -2.73
CA VAL A 36 8.80 -22.79 -3.12
C VAL A 36 9.88 -21.70 -3.13
N LEU A 37 10.70 -21.63 -2.08
CA LEU A 37 11.79 -20.65 -1.99
C LEU A 37 12.82 -20.85 -3.11
N LEU A 38 13.23 -22.08 -3.38
CA LEU A 38 14.15 -22.40 -4.50
C LEU A 38 13.55 -22.03 -5.87
N ARG A 39 12.24 -22.20 -6.05
CA ARG A 39 11.56 -21.79 -7.28
C ARG A 39 11.54 -20.28 -7.44
N ALA A 40 11.29 -19.54 -6.36
CA ALA A 40 11.24 -18.08 -6.33
C ALA A 40 12.63 -17.44 -6.50
N ALA A 41 13.68 -18.09 -6.01
CA ALA A 41 15.07 -17.61 -6.14
C ALA A 41 15.66 -17.77 -7.55
N ARG A 42 14.96 -18.42 -8.50
CA ARG A 42 15.47 -18.58 -9.87
C ARG A 42 15.50 -17.24 -10.62
N PRO A 43 16.54 -16.98 -11.42
CA PRO A 43 16.57 -15.83 -12.32
C PRO A 43 15.31 -15.77 -13.20
N GLY A 44 14.67 -14.61 -13.24
CA GLY A 44 13.43 -14.39 -14.00
C GLY A 44 12.16 -14.96 -13.37
N ALA A 45 12.18 -15.54 -12.17
CA ALA A 45 10.97 -16.07 -11.51
C ALA A 45 9.95 -14.98 -11.13
N GLY A 46 10.41 -13.74 -10.93
CA GLY A 46 9.56 -12.59 -10.62
C GLY A 46 9.03 -11.84 -11.85
N ALA A 47 9.50 -12.16 -13.05
CA ALA A 47 9.06 -11.49 -14.28
C ALA A 47 7.95 -12.32 -14.95
N ALA A 48 6.83 -11.68 -15.27
CA ALA A 48 5.80 -12.30 -16.10
C ALA A 48 6.33 -12.45 -17.54
N SER A 49 6.05 -13.59 -18.19
CA SER A 49 6.39 -13.78 -19.60
C SER A 49 5.62 -12.80 -20.48
N GLU A 50 6.25 -12.28 -21.54
CA GLU A 50 5.62 -11.36 -22.51
C GLU A 50 4.31 -11.93 -23.09
N GLU A 51 4.28 -13.23 -23.37
CA GLU A 51 3.07 -13.92 -23.87
C GLU A 51 1.90 -13.83 -22.89
N PHE A 52 2.17 -14.05 -21.59
CA PHE A 52 1.16 -13.92 -20.53
C PHE A 52 0.66 -12.49 -20.43
N VAL A 53 1.56 -11.51 -20.44
CA VAL A 53 1.24 -10.08 -20.36
C VAL A 53 0.37 -9.69 -21.55
N ALA A 54 0.78 -10.02 -22.78
CA ALA A 54 0.01 -9.78 -23.99
C ALA A 54 -1.38 -10.46 -23.95
N GLY A 55 -1.44 -11.69 -23.46
CA GLY A 55 -2.70 -12.41 -23.28
C GLY A 55 -3.61 -11.82 -22.20
N LEU A 56 -3.05 -11.18 -21.17
CA LEU A 56 -3.82 -10.45 -20.15
C LEU A 56 -4.36 -9.14 -20.72
N HIS A 57 -3.53 -8.37 -21.44
CA HIS A 57 -3.97 -7.13 -22.11
C HIS A 57 -5.15 -7.38 -23.06
N ARG A 58 -5.09 -8.44 -23.87
CA ARG A 58 -6.21 -8.80 -24.77
C ARG A 58 -7.51 -9.09 -24.02
N ARG A 59 -7.43 -9.85 -22.92
CA ARG A 59 -8.62 -10.19 -22.11
C ARG A 59 -9.23 -8.95 -21.44
N LEU A 60 -8.38 -8.10 -20.86
CA LEU A 60 -8.83 -6.84 -20.28
C LEU A 60 -9.48 -5.91 -21.32
N ALA A 61 -8.92 -5.84 -22.53
CA ALA A 61 -9.50 -5.07 -23.62
C ALA A 61 -10.90 -5.59 -24.00
N GLN A 62 -11.07 -6.92 -24.09
CA GLN A 62 -12.38 -7.53 -24.36
C GLN A 62 -13.41 -7.22 -23.27
N GLU A 63 -13.03 -7.33 -22.00
CA GLU A 63 -13.95 -7.03 -20.89
C GLU A 63 -14.33 -5.55 -20.82
N LEU A 64 -13.43 -4.64 -21.20
CA LEU A 64 -13.70 -3.20 -21.26
C LEU A 64 -14.54 -2.81 -22.48
N ASP A 65 -14.27 -3.40 -23.65
CA ASP A 65 -15.06 -3.17 -24.87
C ASP A 65 -16.49 -3.74 -24.72
N GLU A 66 -16.66 -4.87 -24.03
CA GLU A 66 -17.98 -5.43 -23.69
C GLU A 66 -18.77 -4.57 -22.70
N GLN A 67 -18.11 -3.62 -22.01
CA GLN A 67 -18.73 -2.66 -21.10
C GLN A 67 -19.08 -1.31 -21.75
N GLU A 68 -18.68 -1.04 -23.00
CA GLU A 68 -19.17 0.13 -23.72
C GLU A 68 -20.62 -0.11 -24.19
N PRO A 69 -21.61 0.67 -23.70
CA PRO A 69 -22.96 0.56 -24.23
C PRO A 69 -22.98 1.04 -25.69
N PRO A 70 -23.83 0.46 -26.57
CA PRO A 70 -23.87 0.86 -27.97
C PRO A 70 -24.15 2.36 -28.09
N GLU A 71 -23.29 3.05 -28.85
CA GLU A 71 -23.43 4.43 -29.31
C GLU A 71 -24.88 4.71 -29.74
N ARG A 72 -25.67 5.31 -28.85
CA ARG A 72 -27.02 5.79 -29.17
C ARG A 72 -26.90 7.08 -29.97
N GLY A 73 -26.67 6.92 -31.27
CA GLY A 73 -26.93 7.96 -32.26
C GLY A 73 -28.42 8.34 -32.25
N GLY A 74 -28.71 9.63 -32.07
CA GLY A 74 -30.04 10.19 -32.36
C GLY A 74 -30.64 11.13 -31.32
N ASN A 75 -30.76 12.41 -31.68
CA ASN A 75 -31.77 13.38 -31.23
C ASN A 75 -31.78 13.95 -29.79
N ARG A 76 -30.67 13.98 -29.05
CA ARG A 76 -30.62 14.76 -27.78
C ARG A 76 -30.61 16.28 -27.96
N ARG A 77 -30.33 16.78 -29.16
CA ARG A 77 -30.24 18.22 -29.46
C ARG A 77 -31.59 18.95 -29.54
N ARG A 78 -32.73 18.24 -29.49
CA ARG A 78 -34.07 18.83 -29.64
C ARG A 78 -34.87 19.01 -28.34
N PHE A 79 -34.36 18.59 -27.18
CA PHE A 79 -35.14 18.63 -25.93
C PHE A 79 -34.76 19.75 -24.94
N ILE A 80 -33.68 20.50 -25.18
CA ILE A 80 -33.22 21.58 -24.27
C ILE A 80 -33.68 22.98 -24.71
N GLN A 81 -34.39 23.12 -25.83
CA GLN A 81 -34.79 24.44 -26.37
C GLN A 81 -36.21 24.92 -26.01
N VAL A 82 -36.97 24.23 -25.15
CA VAL A 82 -38.41 24.59 -24.92
C VAL A 82 -38.74 25.11 -23.51
N SER A 83 -37.82 25.11 -22.54
CA SER A 83 -38.10 25.65 -21.20
C SER A 83 -37.26 26.88 -20.88
N SER A 84 -37.44 27.95 -21.65
CA SER A 84 -36.93 29.29 -21.37
C SER A 84 -38.07 30.31 -21.50
N ALA A 85 -38.91 30.42 -20.47
CA ALA A 85 -39.77 31.59 -20.25
C ALA A 85 -40.42 31.57 -18.84
N ALA A 86 -39.90 32.40 -17.94
CA ALA A 86 -40.66 33.31 -17.04
C ALA A 86 -39.93 33.58 -15.68
N ALA A 87 -39.29 34.76 -15.61
CA ALA A 87 -39.34 35.80 -14.56
C ALA A 87 -40.09 35.50 -13.23
N VAL A 88 -39.81 36.02 -12.03
CA VAL A 88 -38.93 37.09 -11.50
C VAL A 88 -38.97 37.03 -9.95
N ALA A 89 -37.85 37.37 -9.30
CA ALA A 89 -37.59 37.95 -7.96
C ALA A 89 -38.43 37.60 -6.70
N ALA A 90 -37.74 37.26 -5.60
CA ALA A 90 -37.81 37.98 -4.31
C ALA A 90 -36.67 37.56 -3.36
N ALA A 91 -36.14 38.53 -2.63
CA ALA A 91 -35.05 38.43 -1.66
C ALA A 91 -35.42 37.61 -0.40
N GLY A 92 -34.41 37.03 0.26
CA GLY A 92 -34.58 36.43 1.59
C GLY A 92 -33.42 35.51 1.94
N GLY A 93 -32.57 35.93 2.87
CA GLY A 93 -31.32 35.26 3.19
C GLY A 93 -31.47 33.92 3.91
N ALA A 94 -30.43 33.10 3.76
CA ALA A 94 -29.89 32.21 4.77
C ALA A 94 -28.49 31.80 4.29
N GLY A 95 -27.49 32.65 4.52
CA GLY A 95 -26.11 32.20 4.50
C GLY A 95 -25.92 31.26 5.68
N VAL A 96 -25.97 29.95 5.44
CA VAL A 96 -25.53 28.99 6.44
C VAL A 96 -24.01 28.98 6.39
N GLU A 97 -23.44 29.80 7.26
CA GLU A 97 -22.03 29.79 7.59
C GLU A 97 -21.68 28.41 8.16
N TYR A 98 -21.09 27.56 7.33
CA TYR A 98 -20.49 26.32 7.79
C TYR A 98 -19.22 26.68 8.57
N LEU A 99 -19.41 27.00 9.85
CA LEU A 99 -18.33 27.15 10.80
C LEU A 99 -17.64 25.78 10.94
N VAL A 100 -16.50 25.68 10.27
CA VAL A 100 -15.46 24.70 10.58
C VAL A 100 -15.00 25.01 12.00
N THR A 101 -15.56 24.31 12.98
CA THR A 101 -14.91 24.11 14.27
C THR A 101 -13.71 23.19 14.05
N ALA A 102 -12.64 23.75 13.49
CA ALA A 102 -11.30 23.27 13.75
C ALA A 102 -10.99 23.65 15.20
N GLY A 103 -11.57 22.90 16.13
CA GLY A 103 -11.07 22.81 17.49
C GLY A 103 -9.64 22.31 17.35
N GLY A 104 -8.70 23.23 17.50
CA GLY A 104 -7.29 22.92 17.67
C GLY A 104 -7.09 22.22 18.99
N GLU A 105 -7.52 20.97 19.08
CA GLU A 105 -6.84 20.00 19.92
C GLU A 105 -5.48 19.82 19.27
N GLN A 106 -4.49 20.52 19.84
CA GLN A 106 -3.11 20.09 19.75
C GLN A 106 -3.09 18.65 20.24
N ALA A 107 -3.24 17.72 19.30
CA ALA A 107 -3.04 16.31 19.55
C ALA A 107 -1.64 16.22 20.18
N ALA A 108 -1.62 15.89 21.46
CA ALA A 108 -0.38 15.62 22.17
C ALA A 108 0.41 14.65 21.30
N ALA A 109 1.70 14.94 21.08
CA ALA A 109 2.56 14.11 20.27
C ALA A 109 2.37 12.66 20.72
N PRO A 110 2.04 11.71 19.82
CA PRO A 110 1.83 10.33 20.21
C PRO A 110 3.08 9.84 20.96
N PRO A 111 2.95 8.99 21.98
CA PRO A 111 4.11 8.50 22.73
C PRO A 111 5.16 7.92 21.76
N PRO A 112 6.46 8.00 22.10
CA PRO A 112 7.49 7.36 21.28
C PRO A 112 7.18 5.86 21.13
N PRO A 113 7.49 5.26 19.98
CA PRO A 113 7.20 3.85 19.76
C PRO A 113 7.92 2.97 20.78
N SER A 114 7.27 1.88 21.17
CA SER A 114 7.90 0.89 22.03
C SER A 114 9.09 0.25 21.28
N PRO A 115 10.15 -0.20 21.99
CA PRO A 115 11.28 -0.89 21.35
C PRO A 115 10.86 -2.13 20.56
N GLU A 116 9.76 -2.76 20.97
CA GLU A 116 9.24 -4.02 20.41
C GLU A 116 8.54 -3.80 19.05
N ASP A 117 7.97 -2.61 18.83
CA ASP A 117 7.29 -2.22 17.59
C ASP A 117 8.23 -1.60 16.54
N THR A 118 9.54 -1.55 16.83
CA THR A 118 10.55 -0.92 15.98
C THR A 118 11.41 -1.95 15.27
N LEU A 119 11.36 -1.97 13.93
CA LEU A 119 12.24 -2.81 13.12
C LEU A 119 13.65 -2.23 13.10
N ARG A 120 14.59 -3.00 13.64
CA ARG A 120 16.03 -2.71 13.62
C ARG A 120 16.77 -3.83 12.88
N PRO A 121 17.49 -3.52 11.78
CA PRO A 121 18.35 -4.50 11.14
C PRO A 121 19.59 -4.79 12.01
N ASP A 122 20.03 -6.05 12.05
CA ASP A 122 21.23 -6.48 12.79
C ASP A 122 22.52 -5.87 12.22
N ASN A 123 22.56 -5.66 10.90
CA ASN A 123 23.69 -5.13 10.15
C ASN A 123 23.31 -3.86 9.40
N GLY A 124 22.72 -2.86 10.06
CA GLY A 124 22.19 -1.67 9.39
C GLY A 124 23.24 -0.65 8.91
N GLU A 125 22.96 -0.02 7.78
CA GLU A 125 23.61 1.20 7.29
C GLU A 125 22.62 2.38 7.28
N TRP A 126 23.13 3.58 7.57
CA TRP A 126 22.32 4.79 7.51
C TRP A 126 22.18 5.26 6.07
N ARG A 127 20.94 5.48 5.64
CA ARG A 127 20.64 6.00 4.30
C ARG A 127 19.86 7.29 4.39
N ALA A 128 20.38 8.31 3.70
CA ALA A 128 19.74 9.60 3.55
C ALA A 128 18.41 9.47 2.81
N VAL A 129 17.35 9.99 3.43
CA VAL A 129 16.00 10.05 2.85
C VAL A 129 15.74 11.44 2.27
N VAL A 130 15.93 12.48 3.07
CA VAL A 130 15.59 13.87 2.72
C VAL A 130 16.39 14.86 3.57
N ALA A 131 16.63 16.07 3.06
CA ALA A 131 17.19 17.14 3.88
C ALA A 131 16.19 17.53 4.99
N ALA A 132 16.69 17.83 6.19
CA ALA A 132 15.84 18.09 7.35
C ALA A 132 14.89 19.29 7.16
N HIS A 133 15.33 20.30 6.40
CA HIS A 133 14.53 21.49 6.06
C HIS A 133 13.42 21.21 5.03
N ASP A 134 13.56 20.15 4.24
CA ASP A 134 12.56 19.71 3.26
C ASP A 134 11.49 18.80 3.89
N LEU A 135 11.65 18.45 5.18
CA LEU A 135 10.62 17.79 5.99
C LEU A 135 10.15 18.73 7.12
N PRO A 136 9.28 19.72 6.81
CA PRO A 136 8.76 20.65 7.80
C PRO A 136 7.87 19.94 8.84
N GLU A 137 7.53 20.63 9.93
CA GLU A 137 6.57 20.14 10.92
C GLU A 137 5.24 19.77 10.25
N GLY A 138 4.73 18.57 10.54
CA GLY A 138 3.57 17.99 9.86
C GLY A 138 3.86 17.41 8.47
N GLY A 139 5.06 17.55 7.92
CA GLY A 139 5.44 16.93 6.65
C GLY A 139 5.43 15.40 6.73
N VAL A 140 5.08 14.75 5.62
CA VAL A 140 5.15 13.29 5.44
C VAL A 140 5.67 13.00 4.04
N LEU A 141 6.76 12.23 3.94
CA LEU A 141 7.40 11.90 2.67
C LEU A 141 7.66 10.39 2.54
N PRO A 142 7.33 9.77 1.38
CA PRO A 142 7.67 8.38 1.12
C PRO A 142 9.17 8.22 0.80
N PHE A 143 9.70 7.03 1.05
CA PHE A 143 11.01 6.60 0.56
C PHE A 143 10.99 5.10 0.23
N ASP A 144 11.84 4.67 -0.71
CA ASP A 144 12.01 3.26 -1.04
C ASP A 144 13.49 2.93 -1.29
N PHE A 145 14.03 2.00 -0.50
CA PHE A 145 15.39 1.46 -0.59
C PHE A 145 15.38 -0.04 -0.95
N GLY A 146 14.33 -0.50 -1.62
CA GLY A 146 14.10 -1.90 -1.99
C GLY A 146 13.57 -2.69 -0.80
N ALA A 147 14.50 -3.31 -0.04
CA ALA A 147 14.15 -4.17 1.08
C ALA A 147 13.41 -3.43 2.20
N VAL A 148 13.68 -2.13 2.36
CA VAL A 148 12.99 -1.25 3.30
C VAL A 148 12.40 -0.08 2.52
N ALA A 149 11.10 0.14 2.67
CA ALA A 149 10.43 1.35 2.24
C ALA A 149 9.52 1.82 3.36
N GLY A 150 9.24 3.11 3.37
CA GLY A 150 8.51 3.71 4.47
C GLY A 150 8.07 5.13 4.17
N PHE A 151 7.55 5.74 5.22
CA PHE A 151 7.19 7.15 5.25
C PHE A 151 7.93 7.79 6.42
N VAL A 152 8.65 8.87 6.16
CA VAL A 152 9.20 9.75 7.20
C VAL A 152 8.20 10.86 7.47
N GLN A 153 8.03 11.23 8.73
CA GLN A 153 7.19 12.35 9.15
C GLN A 153 7.87 13.16 10.25
N ARG A 154 7.50 14.44 10.35
CA ARG A 154 7.86 15.28 11.49
C ARG A 154 6.61 15.66 12.28
N THR A 155 6.61 15.38 13.58
CA THR A 155 5.51 15.74 14.49
C THR A 155 6.05 16.03 15.88
N GLY A 156 5.67 17.17 16.46
CA GLY A 156 6.20 17.65 17.74
C GLY A 156 7.70 17.94 17.66
N GLY A 157 8.21 18.37 16.50
CA GLY A 157 9.64 18.57 16.25
C GLY A 157 10.46 17.28 16.09
N GLN A 158 9.87 16.11 16.32
CA GLN A 158 10.54 14.81 16.25
C GLN A 158 10.31 14.15 14.89
N VAL A 159 11.37 13.55 14.33
CA VAL A 159 11.27 12.74 13.12
C VAL A 159 10.89 11.31 13.50
N ARG A 160 9.90 10.75 12.79
CA ARG A 160 9.48 9.36 12.90
C ARG A 160 9.44 8.72 11.53
N ALA A 161 9.61 7.41 11.49
CA ALA A 161 9.45 6.63 10.27
C ALA A 161 8.62 5.38 10.54
N VAL A 162 7.76 5.02 9.59
CA VAL A 162 6.96 3.78 9.61
C VAL A 162 7.14 3.02 8.30
N SER A 163 6.98 1.70 8.37
CA SER A 163 7.07 0.82 7.19
C SER A 163 5.95 1.11 6.18
N ALA A 164 6.28 1.07 4.89
CA ALA A 164 5.30 1.15 3.80
C ALA A 164 4.67 -0.21 3.47
N THR A 165 4.95 -1.24 4.27
CA THR A 165 4.47 -2.61 4.06
C THR A 165 3.28 -2.89 4.97
N CYS A 166 2.12 -3.16 4.36
CA CYS A 166 0.92 -3.51 5.10
C CYS A 166 1.12 -4.78 5.94
N THR A 167 0.77 -4.71 7.22
CA THR A 167 0.89 -5.79 8.21
C THR A 167 -0.08 -6.95 7.99
N HIS A 168 -1.00 -6.85 7.02
CA HIS A 168 -1.87 -7.95 6.64
C HIS A 168 -1.14 -8.97 5.75
N LEU A 169 -0.81 -8.59 4.51
CA LEU A 169 -0.20 -9.49 3.51
C LEU A 169 0.96 -8.83 2.73
N GLY A 170 1.50 -7.72 3.25
CA GLY A 170 2.72 -7.12 2.70
C GLY A 170 2.55 -6.23 1.47
N CYS A 171 1.33 -5.85 1.09
CA CYS A 171 1.11 -4.87 0.02
C CYS A 171 1.79 -3.53 0.35
N ARG A 172 2.35 -2.84 -0.66
CA ARG A 172 2.84 -1.45 -0.50
C ARG A 172 1.67 -0.50 -0.26
N LEU A 173 1.83 0.41 0.69
CA LEU A 173 0.84 1.42 1.03
C LEU A 173 1.00 2.66 0.16
N ASN A 174 -0.12 3.33 -0.11
CA ASN A 174 -0.15 4.62 -0.80
C ASN A 174 -0.40 5.75 0.21
N LEU A 175 0.39 6.81 0.14
CA LEU A 175 0.16 8.02 0.93
C LEU A 175 -0.96 8.85 0.32
N ASP A 176 -2.01 9.08 1.10
CA ASP A 176 -2.99 10.15 0.92
C ASP A 176 -2.56 11.31 1.81
N ALA A 177 -1.79 12.24 1.24
CA ALA A 177 -1.23 13.37 1.98
C ALA A 177 -2.30 14.33 2.52
N PRO A 178 -3.34 14.73 1.75
CA PRO A 178 -4.44 15.55 2.27
C PRO A 178 -5.16 14.93 3.46
N ALA A 179 -5.42 13.61 3.42
CA ALA A 179 -6.09 12.92 4.52
C ALA A 179 -5.14 12.49 5.65
N ARG A 180 -3.82 12.61 5.46
CA ARG A 180 -2.77 12.03 6.32
C ARG A 180 -3.00 10.53 6.60
N ARG A 181 -3.26 9.76 5.54
CA ARG A 181 -3.52 8.32 5.62
C ARG A 181 -2.60 7.52 4.73
N LEU A 182 -2.31 6.30 5.18
CA LEU A 182 -1.59 5.28 4.43
C LEU A 182 -2.57 4.18 4.04
N ASN A 183 -2.90 4.11 2.75
CA ASN A 183 -3.98 3.28 2.24
C ASN A 183 -3.42 2.01 1.59
N CYS A 184 -3.91 0.84 2.04
CA CYS A 184 -3.61 -0.44 1.41
C CYS A 184 -4.56 -0.67 0.22
N PRO A 185 -4.04 -0.87 -1.01
CA PRO A 185 -4.88 -1.04 -2.20
C PRO A 185 -5.62 -2.39 -2.24
N CYS A 186 -5.25 -3.33 -1.37
CA CYS A 186 -5.69 -4.72 -1.47
C CYS A 186 -7.07 -4.97 -0.81
N HIS A 187 -7.29 -4.48 0.41
CA HIS A 187 -8.51 -4.80 1.20
C HIS A 187 -9.05 -3.62 2.01
N ARG A 188 -8.75 -2.39 1.58
CA ARG A 188 -9.21 -1.14 2.23
C ARG A 188 -8.79 -1.00 3.70
N THR A 189 -7.70 -1.65 4.11
CA THR A 189 -7.04 -1.30 5.38
C THR A 189 -6.39 0.06 5.21
N SER A 190 -6.59 0.96 6.17
CA SER A 190 -5.88 2.24 6.22
C SER A 190 -5.22 2.42 7.57
N PHE A 191 -4.10 3.13 7.55
CA PHE A 191 -3.31 3.47 8.74
C PHE A 191 -3.13 4.98 8.79
N ALA A 192 -2.95 5.53 9.99
CA ALA A 192 -2.45 6.87 10.17
C ALA A 192 -0.97 6.91 9.77
N VAL A 193 -0.46 8.11 9.52
CA VAL A 193 0.95 8.34 9.14
C VAL A 193 1.95 7.99 10.25
N ASP A 194 1.47 7.81 11.49
CA ASP A 194 2.24 7.27 12.61
C ASP A 194 2.14 5.75 12.76
N GLY A 195 1.40 5.06 11.88
CA GLY A 195 1.31 3.60 11.83
C GLY A 195 0.09 3.00 12.52
N VAL A 196 -0.72 3.79 13.24
CA VAL A 196 -1.93 3.28 13.90
C VAL A 196 -2.98 2.84 12.88
N VAL A 197 -3.62 1.69 13.11
CA VAL A 197 -4.72 1.22 12.24
C VAL A 197 -5.93 2.15 12.38
N LEU A 198 -6.44 2.66 11.25
CA LEU A 198 -7.63 3.52 11.22
C LEU A 198 -8.87 2.75 10.80
N THR A 199 -8.79 1.99 9.70
CA THR A 199 -9.93 1.22 9.18
C THR A 199 -9.47 -0.14 8.67
N HIS A 200 -10.31 -1.17 8.80
CA HIS A 200 -10.11 -2.46 8.13
C HIS A 200 -11.45 -3.18 7.92
N GLN A 201 -11.46 -4.14 6.99
CA GLN A 201 -12.60 -5.05 6.73
C GLN A 201 -12.19 -6.53 6.91
N LEU A 202 -11.07 -6.76 7.60
CA LEU A 202 -10.52 -8.08 7.86
C LEU A 202 -11.21 -8.73 9.07
N PRO A 203 -11.32 -10.08 9.11
CA PRO A 203 -11.89 -10.80 10.25
C PRO A 203 -11.15 -10.54 11.57
N VAL A 204 -9.85 -10.28 11.48
CA VAL A 204 -8.99 -9.93 12.61
C VAL A 204 -8.34 -8.58 12.32
N THR A 205 -8.34 -7.68 13.29
CA THR A 205 -7.65 -6.39 13.19
C THR A 205 -6.16 -6.63 12.95
N PRO A 206 -5.58 -6.09 11.87
CA PRO A 206 -4.15 -6.24 11.62
C PRO A 206 -3.35 -5.46 12.69
N PRO A 207 -2.10 -5.85 12.98
CA PRO A 207 -1.22 -5.04 13.84
C PRO A 207 -0.97 -3.63 13.24
N PRO A 208 -0.63 -2.63 14.07
CA PRO A 208 -0.15 -1.34 13.58
C PRO A 208 1.14 -1.51 12.75
N LEU A 209 1.45 -0.51 11.93
CA LEU A 209 2.68 -0.54 11.14
C LEU A 209 3.90 -0.47 12.05
N PRO A 210 4.92 -1.29 11.80
CA PRO A 210 6.14 -1.20 12.54
C PRO A 210 6.86 0.12 12.26
N HIS A 211 7.50 0.66 13.29
CA HIS A 211 8.38 1.79 13.18
C HIS A 211 9.72 1.40 12.59
N LEU A 212 10.38 2.36 11.94
CA LEU A 212 11.72 2.22 11.41
C LEU A 212 12.67 3.10 12.22
N VAL A 213 13.90 2.62 12.43
CA VAL A 213 14.93 3.39 13.10
C VAL A 213 15.33 4.58 12.21
N VAL A 214 15.08 5.79 12.70
CA VAL A 214 15.33 7.06 12.00
C VAL A 214 16.17 7.97 12.89
N ARG A 215 16.99 8.83 12.27
CA ARG A 215 17.70 9.92 12.96
C ARG A 215 17.76 11.15 12.07
N GLU A 216 18.06 12.28 12.69
CA GLU A 216 18.49 13.49 12.00
C GLU A 216 19.96 13.73 12.32
N ALA A 217 20.82 13.75 11.30
CA ALA A 217 22.26 13.93 11.45
C ALA A 217 22.79 14.86 10.34
N GLY A 218 23.56 15.88 10.70
CA GLY A 218 24.14 16.81 9.72
C GLY A 218 23.11 17.53 8.84
N GLY A 219 21.90 17.77 9.34
CA GLY A 219 20.81 18.40 8.58
C GLY A 219 20.14 17.47 7.57
N VAL A 220 20.32 16.15 7.71
CA VAL A 220 19.70 15.13 6.86
C VAL A 220 18.92 14.15 7.72
N VAL A 221 17.73 13.77 7.26
CA VAL A 221 16.95 12.67 7.83
C VAL A 221 17.43 11.37 7.22
N GLU A 222 17.83 10.43 8.08
CA GLU A 222 18.38 9.14 7.69
C GLU A 222 17.59 8.00 8.32
N VAL A 223 17.40 6.90 7.59
CA VAL A 223 16.79 5.67 8.09
C VAL A 223 17.84 4.56 8.07
N LEU A 224 17.84 3.73 9.10
CA LEU A 224 18.71 2.57 9.21
C LEU A 224 18.12 1.41 8.40
N VAL A 225 18.84 0.93 7.39
CA VAL A 225 18.39 -0.17 6.52
C VAL A 225 19.45 -1.24 6.37
N PRO A 226 19.11 -2.50 6.02
CA PRO A 226 20.10 -3.50 5.67
C PRO A 226 20.94 -3.05 4.46
N PRO A 227 22.21 -3.45 4.36
CA PRO A 227 23.05 -3.16 3.22
C PRO A 227 22.44 -3.72 1.95
N ALA A 228 22.65 -3.00 0.84
CA ALA A 228 22.30 -3.51 -0.47
C ALA A 228 22.98 -4.88 -0.70
N ARG A 229 22.21 -5.89 -1.11
CA ARG A 229 22.80 -7.17 -1.53
C ARG A 229 23.52 -6.93 -2.85
N ALA A 230 24.83 -7.19 -2.84
CA ALA A 230 25.68 -7.20 -4.04
C ALA A 230 25.28 -8.32 -5.01
#